data_AF-A0A088B383-F1
#
_entry.id   AF-A0A088B383-F1
#
_cell.length_a   1.000
_cell.length_b   1.000
_cell.length_c   1.000
_cell.angle_alpha   90.00
_cell.angle_beta   90.00
_cell.angle_gamma   90.00
#
_symmetry.space_group_name_H-M   'P 1'
#
loop_
_entity.id
_entity.type
_entity.pdbx_description
1 polymer ?
#
loop_
_entity_poly.entity_id
_entity_poly.type
_entity_poly.pdbx_seq_one_letter_code
_entity_poly.pdbx_strand_id
1 'polypeptide(L)'
;MHAAIAAMDKGDTLVVWRLDRLGRNTRQLISTAEDLKGRGVAIRSLTEGIETGGSMGRLVYTILSGIAELEREVIIERTVAGMKAARQRGTRIGRSEKMTRDRTIEAVRMLAEGKGWKPTAELFSVSTGTLSGAIQRHGLSEQLVRLRNEEAVDRRMMQRQQSSLGL
;
A
#
# COMPACT_ATOMS: atom_id res chain seq x y z
N MET A 1 8.01 -7.42 32.08
CA MET A 1 7.96 -5.96 31.83
C MET A 1 6.59 -5.49 31.36
N HIS A 2 6.03 -5.97 30.25
CA HIS A 2 4.71 -5.52 29.77
C HIS A 2 3.58 -5.65 30.82
N ALA A 3 3.51 -6.77 31.55
CA ALA A 3 2.53 -6.95 32.61
C ALA A 3 2.70 -5.94 33.76
N ALA A 4 3.93 -5.59 34.12
CA ALA A 4 4.21 -4.58 35.14
C ALA A 4 3.76 -3.20 34.68
N ILE A 5 4.11 -2.81 33.44
CA ILE A 5 3.69 -1.54 32.82
C ILE A 5 2.17 -1.43 32.73
N ALA A 6 1.47 -2.52 32.40
CA ALA A 6 0.02 -2.52 32.28
C ALA A 6 -0.71 -2.26 33.60
N ALA A 7 -0.10 -2.64 34.73
CA ALA A 7 -0.68 -2.50 36.07
C ALA A 7 -0.39 -1.14 36.74
N MET A 8 0.33 -0.23 36.09
CA MET A 8 0.73 1.05 36.67
C MET A 8 -0.36 2.12 36.53
N ASP A 9 -0.47 2.98 37.54
CA ASP A 9 -1.38 4.12 37.58
C ASP A 9 -0.62 5.46 37.57
N LYS A 10 -1.38 6.54 37.35
CA LYS A 10 -0.82 7.90 37.35
C LYS A 10 -0.14 8.20 38.69
N GLY A 11 1.10 8.71 38.63
CA GLY A 11 1.91 9.01 39.81
C GLY A 11 2.88 7.90 40.19
N ASP A 12 2.73 6.70 39.63
CA ASP A 12 3.70 5.63 39.81
C ASP A 12 5.05 5.96 39.15
N THR A 13 6.10 5.28 39.61
CA THR A 13 7.44 5.37 39.03
C THR A 13 7.95 3.98 38.65
N LEU A 14 8.25 3.79 37.36
CA LEU A 14 8.88 2.58 36.84
C LEU A 14 10.39 2.67 37.08
N VAL A 15 10.88 1.89 38.04
CA VAL A 15 12.32 1.80 38.30
C VAL A 15 12.93 0.68 37.46
N VAL A 16 13.94 1.02 36.68
CA VAL A 16 14.72 0.08 35.86
C VAL A 16 16.20 0.20 36.17
N TRP A 17 16.94 -0.90 35.99
CA TRP A 17 18.39 -0.87 36.12
C TRP A 17 19.03 0.09 35.11
N ARG A 18 18.61 -0.01 33.84
CA ARG A 18 19.07 0.75 32.67
C ARG A 18 17.90 1.04 31.72
N LEU A 19 18.00 2.11 30.92
CA LEU A 19 16.95 2.48 29.96
C LEU A 19 16.77 1.49 28.82
N ASP A 20 17.84 0.80 28.40
CA ASP A 20 17.77 -0.25 27.36
C ASP A 20 16.87 -1.43 27.76
N ARG A 21 16.54 -1.57 29.05
CA ARG A 21 15.61 -2.60 29.50
C ARG A 21 14.17 -2.32 29.12
N LEU A 22 13.83 -1.09 28.71
CA LEU A 22 12.48 -0.68 28.34
C LEU A 22 12.03 -1.13 26.94
N GLY A 23 12.94 -1.64 26.10
CA GLY A 23 12.58 -2.13 24.78
C GLY A 23 13.69 -2.93 24.11
N ARG A 24 13.34 -3.67 23.04
CA ARG A 24 14.31 -4.43 22.24
C ARG A 24 15.04 -3.57 21.20
N ASN A 25 14.60 -2.33 21.01
CA ASN A 25 15.19 -1.34 20.13
C ASN A 25 14.78 0.08 20.56
N THR A 26 15.45 1.08 20.00
CA THR A 26 15.21 2.51 20.27
C THR A 26 13.75 2.91 20.08
N ARG A 27 13.12 2.48 18.98
CA ARG A 27 11.69 2.77 18.72
C ARG A 27 10.79 2.23 19.83
N GLN A 28 11.01 1.00 20.28
CA GLN A 28 10.21 0.40 21.35
C GLN A 28 10.42 1.13 22.67
N LEU A 29 11.67 1.48 23.02
CA LEU A 29 11.97 2.29 24.19
C LEU A 29 11.21 3.61 24.16
N ILE A 30 11.30 4.35 23.04
CA ILE A 30 10.64 5.67 22.88
C ILE A 30 9.12 5.52 22.98
N SER A 31 8.55 4.52 22.31
CA SER A 31 7.10 4.25 22.36
C SER A 31 6.62 3.93 23.77
N THR A 32 7.37 3.12 24.52
CA THR A 32 7.04 2.80 25.91
C THR A 32 7.21 4.02 26.80
N ALA A 33 8.24 4.83 26.57
CA ALA A 33 8.50 6.03 27.35
C ALA A 33 7.40 7.11 27.15
N GLU A 34 6.95 7.32 25.91
CA GLU A 34 5.83 8.24 25.62
C GLU A 34 4.48 7.73 26.14
N ASP A 35 4.23 6.41 26.11
CA ASP A 35 3.02 5.82 26.72
C ASP A 35 2.98 6.08 28.24
N LEU A 36 4.08 5.78 28.93
CA LEU A 36 4.21 6.01 30.37
C LEU A 36 4.05 7.49 30.73
N LYS A 37 4.67 8.38 29.96
CA LYS A 37 4.52 9.84 30.10
C LYS A 37 3.06 10.29 29.90
N GLY A 38 2.37 9.77 28.89
CA GLY A 38 0.95 10.06 28.64
C GLY A 38 0.04 9.61 29.78
N ARG A 39 0.41 8.52 30.46
CA ARG A 39 -0.26 8.01 31.65
C ARG A 39 0.13 8.72 32.95
N GLY A 40 1.10 9.63 32.90
CA GLY A 40 1.64 10.33 34.08
C GLY A 40 2.46 9.42 34.99
N VAL A 41 3.09 8.38 34.43
CA VAL A 41 4.03 7.48 35.09
C VAL A 41 5.45 7.96 34.85
N ALA A 42 6.23 8.11 35.92
CA ALA A 42 7.64 8.46 35.82
C ALA A 42 8.51 7.23 35.54
N ILE A 43 9.70 7.45 34.99
CA ILE A 43 10.71 6.42 34.76
C ILE A 43 11.95 6.82 35.54
N ARG A 44 12.54 5.88 36.25
CA ARG A 44 13.81 6.07 36.94
C ARG A 44 14.80 4.99 36.54
N SER A 45 15.93 5.41 35.98
CA SER A 45 17.02 4.52 35.62
C SER A 45 18.15 4.61 36.63
N LEU A 46 18.53 3.47 37.21
CA LEU A 46 19.51 3.43 38.30
C LEU A 46 20.93 3.74 37.84
N THR A 47 21.35 3.23 36.67
CA THR A 47 22.75 3.42 36.21
C THR A 47 23.01 4.77 35.57
N GLU A 48 22.05 5.33 34.84
CA GLU A 48 22.19 6.61 34.15
C GLU A 48 21.83 7.78 35.07
N GLY A 49 21.29 7.51 36.26
CA GLY A 49 20.82 8.54 37.20
C GLY A 49 19.67 9.39 36.64
N ILE A 50 18.97 8.88 35.61
CA ILE A 50 17.91 9.60 34.93
C ILE A 50 16.59 9.35 35.65
N GLU A 51 15.94 10.43 36.07
CA GLU A 51 14.56 10.41 36.56
C GLU A 51 13.71 11.30 35.65
N THR A 52 12.62 10.74 35.12
CA THR A 52 11.77 11.45 34.16
C THR A 52 10.66 12.28 34.81
N GLY A 53 10.57 12.28 36.14
CA GLY A 53 9.72 13.17 36.92
C GLY A 53 10.34 14.56 37.04
N GLY A 54 10.03 15.48 36.13
CA GLY A 54 10.44 16.89 36.24
C GLY A 54 11.02 17.51 34.96
N SER A 55 11.79 18.59 35.09
CA SER A 55 12.40 19.32 33.96
C SER A 55 13.47 18.51 33.23
N MET A 56 14.31 17.77 33.97
CA MET A 56 15.31 16.88 33.40
C MET A 56 14.66 15.76 32.59
N GLY A 57 13.57 15.19 33.10
CA GLY A 57 12.77 14.21 32.38
C GLY A 57 12.22 14.72 31.05
N ARG A 58 11.69 15.94 31.05
CA ARG A 58 11.22 16.59 29.81
C ARG A 58 12.34 16.72 28.79
N LEU A 59 13.55 17.11 29.20
CA LEU A 59 14.71 17.18 28.30
C LEU A 59 15.05 15.81 27.71
N VAL A 60 15.10 14.75 28.53
CA VAL A 60 15.35 13.39 28.06
C VAL A 60 14.30 12.96 27.04
N TYR A 61 13.02 13.22 27.31
CA TYR A 61 11.95 12.95 26.34
C TYR A 61 12.14 13.74 25.05
N THR A 62 12.43 15.04 25.11
CA THR A 62 12.67 15.86 23.91
C THR A 62 13.81 15.33 23.06
N ILE A 63 14.93 14.94 23.67
CA ILE A 63 16.07 14.36 22.94
C ILE A 63 15.65 13.03 22.29
N LEU A 64 14.98 12.16 23.04
CA LEU A 64 14.50 10.88 22.53
C LEU A 64 13.50 11.06 21.36
N SER A 65 12.57 12.01 21.47
CA SER A 65 11.65 12.38 20.39
C SER A 65 12.40 12.86 19.15
N GLY A 66 13.39 13.75 19.32
CA GLY A 66 14.21 14.25 18.21
C GLY A 66 15.01 13.13 17.51
N ILE A 67 15.53 12.16 18.27
CA ILE A 67 16.19 10.98 17.69
C ILE A 67 15.20 10.13 16.89
N ALA A 68 13.98 9.91 17.40
CA ALA A 68 12.95 9.17 16.66
C ALA A 68 12.54 9.86 15.35
N GLU A 69 12.44 11.19 15.35
CA GLU A 69 12.16 11.99 14.16
C GLU A 69 13.30 11.86 13.14
N LEU A 70 14.54 12.03 13.57
CA LEU A 70 15.72 11.86 12.73
C LEU A 70 15.80 10.46 12.09
N GLU A 71 15.57 9.39 12.86
CA GLU A 71 15.55 8.02 12.32
C GLU A 71 14.48 7.86 11.24
N ARG A 72 13.30 8.45 11.44
CA ARG A 72 12.20 8.42 10.46
C ARG A 72 12.59 9.16 9.19
N GLU A 73 13.17 10.34 9.30
CA GLU A 73 13.62 11.14 8.17
C GLU A 73 14.68 10.41 7.35
N VAL A 74 15.68 9.81 8.00
CA VAL A 74 16.73 9.02 7.32
C VAL A 74 16.13 7.83 6.55
N ILE A 75 15.14 7.14 7.12
CA ILE A 75 14.43 6.04 6.42
C ILE A 75 13.72 6.56 5.17
N ILE A 76 13.03 7.71 5.28
CA ILE A 76 12.33 8.34 4.16
C ILE A 76 13.33 8.74 3.08
N GLU A 77 14.40 9.43 3.44
CA GLU A 77 15.44 9.89 2.51
C GLU A 77 16.04 8.71 1.73
N ARG A 78 16.42 7.64 2.43
CA ARG A 78 16.93 6.41 1.80
C ARG A 78 15.91 5.77 0.86
N THR A 79 14.64 5.74 1.25
CA THR A 79 13.57 5.17 0.41
C THR A 79 13.40 6.00 -0.86
N VAL A 80 13.41 7.32 -0.76
CA VAL A 80 13.31 8.24 -1.92
C VAL A 80 14.52 8.08 -2.83
N ALA A 81 15.73 8.05 -2.28
CA ALA A 81 16.96 7.83 -3.05
C ALA A 81 16.94 6.47 -3.77
N GLY A 82 16.53 5.40 -3.07
CA GLY A 82 16.38 4.06 -3.64
C GLY A 82 15.35 4.01 -4.77
N MET A 83 14.19 4.64 -4.59
CA MET A 83 13.16 4.76 -5.64
C MET A 83 13.67 5.55 -6.85
N LYS A 84 14.40 6.64 -6.64
CA LYS A 84 14.99 7.43 -7.75
C LYS A 84 15.98 6.58 -8.54
N ALA A 85 16.87 5.86 -7.87
CA ALA A 85 17.84 4.97 -8.52
C ALA A 85 17.16 3.81 -9.26
N ALA A 86 16.10 3.22 -8.70
CA ALA A 86 15.32 2.17 -9.36
C ALA A 86 14.61 2.69 -10.63
N ARG A 87 14.03 3.90 -10.60
CA ARG A 87 13.45 4.55 -11.79
C ARG A 87 14.50 4.78 -12.87
N GLN A 88 15.69 5.25 -12.50
CA GLN A 88 16.79 5.47 -13.45
C GLN A 88 17.25 4.18 -14.15
N ARG A 89 17.20 3.04 -13.44
CA ARG A 89 17.46 1.71 -14.01
C ARG A 89 16.28 1.14 -14.81
N GLY A 90 15.18 1.88 -14.99
CA GLY A 90 13.97 1.41 -15.66
C GLY A 90 13.18 0.37 -14.87
N THR A 91 13.47 0.17 -13.58
CA THR A 91 12.70 -0.74 -12.74
C THR A 91 11.33 -0.15 -12.45
N ARG A 92 10.27 -0.90 -12.75
CA ARG A 92 8.89 -0.52 -12.44
C ARG A 92 8.69 -0.50 -10.92
N ILE A 93 8.28 0.64 -10.38
CA ILE A 93 7.94 0.81 -8.97
C ILE A 93 6.42 0.73 -8.80
N GLY A 94 5.97 0.03 -7.76
CA GLY A 94 4.54 -0.12 -7.43
C GLY A 94 3.92 -1.40 -8.02
N ARG A 95 2.58 -1.48 -7.94
CA ARG A 95 1.84 -2.68 -8.34
C ARG A 95 2.02 -2.97 -9.85
N SER A 96 2.24 -4.24 -10.17
CA SER A 96 2.25 -4.72 -11.55
C SER A 96 0.89 -4.51 -12.21
N GLU A 97 0.90 -4.16 -13.50
CA GLU A 97 -0.33 -4.01 -14.28
C GLU A 97 -0.87 -5.39 -14.64
N LYS A 98 -2.10 -5.66 -14.21
CA LYS A 98 -2.80 -6.91 -14.55
C LYS A 98 -3.23 -6.96 -16.02
N MET A 99 -3.62 -5.81 -16.59
CA MET A 99 -4.08 -5.68 -17.97
C MET A 99 -2.99 -5.05 -18.83
N THR A 100 -2.01 -5.86 -19.24
CA THR A 100 -1.02 -5.47 -20.25
C THR A 100 -1.72 -5.17 -21.57
N ARG A 101 -1.03 -4.49 -22.49
CA ARG A 101 -1.58 -4.15 -23.81
C ARG A 101 -2.10 -5.40 -24.53
N ASP A 102 -1.33 -6.49 -24.53
CA ASP A 102 -1.72 -7.74 -25.20
C ASP A 102 -2.97 -8.38 -24.58
N ARG A 103 -3.04 -8.45 -23.25
CA ARG A 103 -4.25 -8.92 -22.55
C ARG A 103 -5.46 -8.04 -22.83
N THR A 104 -5.23 -6.74 -23.03
CA THR A 104 -6.31 -5.79 -23.36
C THR A 104 -6.77 -5.98 -24.80
N ILE A 105 -5.86 -6.25 -25.74
CA ILE A 105 -6.21 -6.59 -27.13
C ILE A 105 -7.04 -7.88 -27.16
N GLU A 106 -6.63 -8.91 -26.41
CA GLU A 106 -7.39 -10.16 -26.29
C GLU A 106 -8.79 -9.89 -25.72
N ALA A 107 -8.89 -9.14 -24.62
CA ALA A 107 -10.18 -8.79 -24.05
C ALA A 107 -11.08 -8.00 -25.02
N VAL A 108 -10.50 -7.11 -25.84
CA VAL A 108 -11.23 -6.37 -26.88
C VAL A 108 -11.82 -7.30 -27.94
N ARG A 109 -11.08 -8.33 -28.37
CA ARG A 109 -11.60 -9.34 -29.30
C ARG A 109 -12.78 -10.10 -28.71
N MET A 110 -12.65 -10.58 -27.47
CA MET A 110 -13.71 -11.31 -26.78
C MET A 110 -14.98 -10.46 -26.58
N LEU A 111 -14.82 -9.15 -26.36
CA LEU A 111 -15.93 -8.21 -26.29
C LEU A 111 -16.60 -7.97 -27.63
N ALA A 112 -15.83 -7.90 -28.72
CA ALA A 112 -16.36 -7.82 -30.08
C ALA A 112 -17.20 -9.07 -30.39
N GLU A 113 -16.67 -10.25 -30.05
CA GLU A 113 -17.31 -11.58 -30.18
C GLU A 113 -18.63 -11.70 -29.40
N GLY A 114 -18.90 -10.75 -28.48
CA GLY A 114 -20.15 -10.67 -27.74
C GLY A 114 -20.14 -11.39 -26.40
N LYS A 115 -18.97 -11.80 -25.88
CA LYS A 115 -18.83 -12.47 -24.57
C LYS A 115 -19.31 -11.61 -23.38
N GLY A 116 -19.46 -10.30 -23.59
CA GLY A 116 -19.98 -9.36 -22.61
C GLY A 116 -18.93 -8.89 -21.59
N TRP A 117 -19.17 -7.73 -20.99
CA TRP A 117 -18.20 -7.05 -20.13
C TRP A 117 -17.86 -7.80 -18.84
N LYS A 118 -18.87 -8.29 -18.12
CA LYS A 118 -18.69 -8.97 -16.82
C LYS A 118 -17.95 -10.32 -16.98
N PRO A 119 -18.36 -11.24 -17.87
CA PRO A 119 -17.65 -12.51 -18.07
C PRO A 119 -16.21 -12.31 -18.56
N THR A 120 -15.99 -11.31 -19.43
CA THR A 120 -14.63 -11.00 -19.92
C THR A 120 -13.75 -10.49 -18.78
N ALA A 121 -14.24 -9.57 -17.94
CA ALA A 121 -13.47 -9.06 -16.80
C ALA A 121 -13.11 -10.15 -15.78
N GLU A 122 -14.05 -11.07 -15.50
CA GLU A 122 -13.85 -12.21 -14.60
C GLU A 122 -12.73 -13.14 -15.12
N LEU A 123 -12.68 -13.41 -16.43
CA LEU A 123 -11.62 -14.23 -17.03
C LEU A 123 -10.22 -13.66 -16.80
N PHE A 124 -10.09 -12.33 -16.84
CA PHE A 124 -8.82 -11.66 -16.55
C PHE A 124 -8.61 -11.38 -15.05
N SER A 125 -9.51 -11.83 -14.17
CA SER A 125 -9.45 -11.60 -12.71
C SER A 125 -9.35 -10.11 -12.33
N VAL A 126 -10.15 -9.30 -13.02
CA VAL A 126 -10.24 -7.84 -12.82
C VAL A 126 -11.70 -7.37 -12.76
N SER A 127 -11.94 -6.17 -12.25
CA SER A 127 -13.27 -5.56 -12.31
C SER A 127 -13.57 -5.02 -13.72
N THR A 128 -14.85 -4.88 -14.07
CA THR A 128 -15.27 -4.24 -15.32
C THR A 128 -14.73 -2.82 -15.47
N GLY A 129 -14.62 -2.08 -14.36
CA GLY A 129 -13.97 -0.75 -14.34
C GLY A 129 -12.47 -0.80 -14.66
N THR A 130 -11.76 -1.83 -14.16
CA THR A 130 -10.34 -2.03 -14.51
C THR A 130 -10.18 -2.41 -15.98
N LEU A 131 -11.07 -3.26 -16.51
CA LEU A 131 -11.07 -3.64 -17.92
C LEU A 131 -11.35 -2.44 -18.83
N SER A 132 -12.40 -1.68 -18.56
CA SER A 132 -12.74 -0.45 -19.30
C SER A 132 -11.61 0.57 -19.23
N GLY A 133 -11.08 0.83 -18.04
CA GLY A 133 -9.94 1.73 -17.84
C GLY A 133 -8.66 1.23 -18.53
N ALA A 134 -8.46 -0.08 -18.69
CA ALA A 134 -7.34 -0.61 -19.47
C ALA A 134 -7.53 -0.37 -20.98
N ILE A 135 -8.73 -0.62 -21.52
CA ILE A 135 -9.05 -0.36 -22.93
C ILE A 135 -8.82 1.11 -23.28
N GLN A 136 -9.28 2.03 -22.43
CA GLN A 136 -9.07 3.46 -22.61
C GLN A 136 -7.59 3.84 -22.53
N ARG A 137 -6.86 3.36 -21.51
CA ARG A 137 -5.43 3.65 -21.34
C ARG A 137 -4.56 3.18 -22.50
N HIS A 138 -4.92 2.05 -23.13
CA HIS A 138 -4.20 1.49 -24.27
C HIS A 138 -4.70 1.99 -25.63
N GLY A 139 -5.69 2.90 -25.66
CA GLY A 139 -6.22 3.49 -26.88
C GLY A 139 -7.02 2.53 -27.77
N LEU A 140 -7.61 1.48 -27.20
CA LEU A 140 -8.28 0.40 -27.95
C LEU A 140 -9.80 0.58 -28.10
N SER A 141 -10.34 1.72 -27.67
CA SER A 141 -11.79 1.99 -27.71
C SER A 141 -12.34 1.99 -29.15
N GLU A 142 -11.63 2.63 -30.09
CA GLU A 142 -12.04 2.66 -31.50
C GLU A 142 -11.97 1.28 -32.14
N GLN A 143 -10.91 0.52 -31.83
CA GLN A 143 -10.74 -0.85 -32.32
C GLN A 143 -11.89 -1.75 -31.84
N LEU A 144 -12.31 -1.62 -30.58
CA LEU A 144 -13.46 -2.36 -30.06
C LEU A 144 -14.74 -2.03 -30.82
N VAL A 145 -15.02 -0.74 -31.06
CA VAL A 145 -16.21 -0.32 -31.82
C VAL A 145 -16.17 -0.87 -33.25
N ARG A 146 -15.02 -0.77 -33.91
CA ARG A 146 -14.81 -1.26 -35.26
C ARG A 146 -15.06 -2.77 -35.36
N LEU A 147 -14.38 -3.57 -34.54
CA LEU A 147 -14.52 -5.03 -34.55
C LEU A 147 -15.95 -5.47 -34.25
N ARG A 148 -16.62 -4.82 -33.29
CA ARG A 148 -18.02 -5.10 -32.97
C ARG A 148 -18.95 -4.80 -34.15
N ASN A 149 -18.67 -3.74 -34.93
CA ASN A 149 -19.45 -3.41 -36.12
C ASN A 149 -19.19 -4.42 -37.25
N GLU A 150 -17.94 -4.81 -37.48
CA GLU A 150 -17.55 -5.84 -38.47
C GLU A 150 -18.27 -7.15 -38.18
N GLU A 151 -18.22 -7.64 -36.94
CA GLU A 151 -18.93 -8.86 -36.55
C GLU A 151 -20.46 -8.75 -36.65
N ALA A 152 -21.03 -7.58 -36.36
CA ALA A 152 -22.47 -7.37 -36.51
C ALA A 152 -22.89 -7.43 -37.98
N VAL A 153 -22.04 -6.96 -38.90
CA VAL A 153 -22.25 -7.08 -40.35
C VAL A 153 -22.14 -8.55 -40.78
N ASP A 154 -21.11 -9.27 -40.35
CA ASP A 154 -20.90 -10.67 -40.70
C ASP A 154 -22.05 -11.57 -40.23
N ARG A 155 -22.52 -11.39 -38.98
CA ARG A 155 -23.69 -12.12 -38.45
C ARG A 155 -24.95 -11.86 -39.29
N ARG A 156 -25.16 -10.63 -39.76
CA ARG A 156 -26.31 -10.28 -40.62
C ARG A 156 -26.19 -10.90 -42.03
N MET A 157 -24.98 -10.96 -42.59
CA MET A 157 -24.74 -11.61 -43.89
C MET A 157 -24.97 -13.11 -43.82
N MET A 158 -24.46 -13.77 -42.77
CA MET A 158 -24.67 -15.20 -42.55
C MET A 158 -26.16 -15.55 -42.37
N GLN A 159 -26.91 -14.74 -41.61
CA GLN A 159 -28.36 -14.92 -41.45
C GLN A 159 -29.10 -14.81 -42.78
N ARG A 160 -28.73 -13.87 -43.65
CA ARG A 160 -29.35 -13.72 -44.98
C ARG A 160 -29.04 -14.88 -45.93
N GLN A 161 -27.80 -15.38 -45.94
CA GLN A 161 -27.42 -16.55 -46.75
C GLN A 161 -28.16 -17.81 -46.29
N GLN A 162 -28.33 -18.01 -44.99
CA GLN A 162 -29.10 -19.14 -44.44
C GLN A 162 -30.59 -19.05 -44.80
N SER A 163 -31.18 -17.84 -44.83
CA SER A 163 -32.56 -17.64 -45.29
C SER A 163 -32.74 -17.87 -46.80
N SER A 164 -31.72 -17.63 -47.64
CA SER A 164 -31.82 -17.85 -49.10
C SER A 164 -31.56 -19.29 -49.55
N LEU A 165 -30.92 -20.11 -48.70
CA LEU A 165 -30.65 -21.54 -48.93
C LEU A 165 -31.76 -22.46 -48.39
N GLY A 166 -32.79 -21.89 -47.75
CA GLY A 166 -33.90 -22.61 -47.12
C GLY A 166 -35.26 -22.49 -47.82
N LEU A 167 -35.28 -22.07 -49.10
CA LEU A 167 -36.43 -22.11 -50.01
C LEU A 167 -36.14 -23.10 -51.15
#